data_AF-A0A833DV56-F1
#
_entry.id   AF-A0A833DV56-F1
#
_cell.length_a   1.000
_cell.length_b   1.000
_cell.length_c   1.000
_cell.angle_alpha   90.00
_cell.angle_beta   90.00
_cell.angle_gamma   90.00
#
_symmetry.space_group_name_H-M   'P 1'
#
loop_
_entity.id
_entity.type
_entity.pdbx_description
1 polymer ?
#
loop_
_entity_poly.entity_id
_entity_poly.type
_entity_poly.pdbx_seq_one_letter_code
_entity_poly.pdbx_strand_id
1 'polypeptide(L)'
;IALNPSEITPSTTHVEIWPHAILGAAASTIPYAEHNQSPRNTYQSAMVKQALGFYAANFMLRFDSRAHLLHYPQLPLVQTRALSILGYNDRPAGQNMVVAVMSYTGYNMEDAVIMNKSSVDRGLARSTFFRTYSTEEVKYAGGQEDRIEIPDAKVLGYRGKDAYAKLDSDGIVRVEVFVKGGEVLIGKTSPPRFVEEYRGYGILAQRRKDTSVTMRHGESGWVDMVMLTTTAEGHKLVKVRVRDLRIPEIGDKFASRHGQKGVIGILIPQYDMPYTVEGITPDLIINPHALPSRMTLGQLMESIAGKVAALRGKFVDGTPFFEESIEDLKKQLLLFGYPLDGTEPMYDGRNGELIGNPIFIGIVYYQKLHHMVADKMHARARGPVQLLTRQPTEGRAREGGLRFGEMERDTLIGHGASALLRERMLESSDKTVIYVCELCGFIGWFNRRKNVYECPIHGDKGVLHPVVVPYAFKLLLQEMMSMGVKPRLILEDKFKALTEGKK
;
A
#
# COMPACT_ATOMS: atom_id res chain seq x y z
N ILE A 1 28.11 18.89 -33.17
CA ILE A 1 28.69 18.66 -31.83
C ILE A 1 29.29 17.27 -31.88
N ALA A 2 30.58 17.10 -31.59
CA ALA A 2 31.21 15.78 -31.53
C ALA A 2 30.89 15.12 -30.17
N LEU A 3 30.64 13.80 -30.16
CA LEU A 3 30.32 13.07 -28.93
C LEU A 3 31.57 12.81 -28.09
N ASN A 4 32.65 12.41 -28.75
CA ASN A 4 33.93 12.12 -28.12
C ASN A 4 35.02 13.05 -28.67
N PRO A 5 36.06 13.36 -27.87
CA PRO A 5 37.22 14.12 -28.36
C PRO A 5 37.93 13.47 -29.56
N SER A 6 37.81 12.15 -29.72
CA SER A 6 38.36 11.40 -30.86
C SER A 6 37.64 11.65 -32.19
N GLU A 7 36.42 12.17 -32.16
CA GLU A 7 35.56 12.38 -33.35
C GLU A 7 35.60 13.84 -33.85
N ILE A 8 36.54 14.64 -33.33
CA ILE A 8 36.66 16.06 -33.70
C ILE A 8 37.14 16.17 -35.15
N THR A 9 36.33 16.84 -35.97
CA THR A 9 36.67 17.23 -37.34
C THR A 9 36.81 18.76 -37.45
N PRO A 10 37.44 19.31 -38.50
CA PRO A 10 37.59 20.76 -38.67
C PRO A 10 36.26 21.55 -38.75
N SER A 11 35.14 20.88 -39.00
CA SER A 11 33.79 21.48 -38.99
C SER A 11 33.09 21.42 -37.63
N THR A 12 33.71 20.79 -36.62
CA THR A 12 33.12 20.62 -35.29
C THR A 12 33.24 21.90 -34.48
N THR A 13 32.10 22.47 -34.07
CA THR A 13 32.06 23.71 -33.28
C THR A 13 32.08 23.49 -31.77
N HIS A 14 31.53 22.38 -31.29
CA HIS A 14 31.43 22.03 -29.86
C HIS A 14 31.65 20.52 -29.69
N VAL A 15 32.08 20.11 -28.50
CA VAL A 15 32.18 18.71 -28.08
C VAL A 15 31.38 18.50 -26.80
N GLU A 16 30.73 17.34 -26.67
CA GLU A 16 30.08 16.95 -25.42
C GLU A 16 31.11 16.84 -24.29
N ILE A 17 30.80 17.42 -23.13
CA ILE A 17 31.69 17.34 -21.95
C ILE A 17 31.61 15.92 -21.37
N TRP A 18 30.40 15.39 -21.24
CA TRP A 18 30.15 14.07 -20.67
C TRP A 18 28.83 13.49 -21.20
N PRO A 19 28.85 12.58 -22.19
CA PRO A 19 27.66 11.97 -22.79
C PRO A 19 26.64 11.38 -21.80
N HIS A 20 27.10 10.77 -20.68
CA HIS A 20 26.20 10.22 -19.66
C HIS A 20 25.33 11.27 -18.96
N ALA A 21 25.72 12.56 -18.99
CA ALA A 21 24.95 13.66 -18.39
C ALA A 21 23.61 13.93 -19.11
N ILE A 22 23.35 13.28 -20.26
CA ILE A 22 22.03 13.27 -20.89
C ILE A 22 20.94 12.65 -19.99
N LEU A 23 21.33 11.74 -19.09
CA LEU A 23 20.40 11.05 -18.20
C LEU A 23 20.06 11.94 -16.98
N GLY A 24 18.78 12.00 -16.62
CA GLY A 24 18.34 12.67 -15.40
C GLY A 24 18.74 11.89 -14.13
N ALA A 25 18.73 12.56 -12.98
CA ALA A 25 19.23 12.02 -11.71
C ALA A 25 18.74 10.61 -11.34
N ALA A 26 17.47 10.29 -11.61
CA ALA A 26 16.93 8.95 -11.34
C ALA A 26 17.47 7.89 -12.30
N ALA A 27 17.60 8.23 -13.59
CA ALA A 27 18.13 7.33 -14.61
C ALA A 27 19.64 7.11 -14.43
N SER A 28 20.38 8.10 -13.91
CA SER A 28 21.80 7.99 -13.60
C SER A 28 22.11 6.95 -12.50
N THR A 29 21.11 6.46 -11.77
CA THR A 29 21.30 5.40 -10.76
C THR A 29 21.44 3.99 -11.37
N ILE A 30 21.09 3.85 -12.64
CA ILE A 30 21.06 2.59 -13.38
C ILE A 30 22.46 2.31 -13.91
N PRO A 31 23.13 1.21 -13.50
CA PRO A 31 24.37 0.78 -14.13
C PRO A 31 24.05 0.17 -15.50
N TYR A 32 24.97 0.26 -16.47
CA TYR A 32 24.83 -0.41 -17.77
C TYR A 32 23.50 -0.10 -18.46
N ALA A 33 23.07 1.16 -18.44
CA ALA A 33 21.73 1.57 -18.87
C ALA A 33 21.49 1.37 -20.38
N GLU A 34 22.54 1.50 -21.19
CA GLU A 34 22.55 1.27 -22.64
C GLU A 34 22.29 -0.19 -23.03
N HIS A 35 22.55 -1.13 -22.11
CA HIS A 35 22.35 -2.57 -22.34
C HIS A 35 20.94 -3.05 -21.96
N ASN A 36 20.06 -2.13 -21.57
CA ASN A 36 18.68 -2.43 -21.24
C ASN A 36 17.73 -1.87 -22.31
N GLN A 37 16.61 -2.56 -22.50
CA GLN A 37 15.50 -2.00 -23.29
C GLN A 37 15.00 -0.67 -22.65
N SER A 38 14.82 0.38 -23.47
CA SER A 38 14.34 1.70 -23.03
C SER A 38 13.21 1.71 -21.98
N PRO A 39 12.08 0.98 -22.14
CA PRO A 39 11.01 0.99 -21.13
C PRO A 39 11.44 0.50 -19.75
N ARG A 40 12.45 -0.38 -19.67
CA ARG A 40 12.98 -0.89 -18.40
C ARG A 40 13.73 0.20 -17.63
N ASN A 41 14.49 1.02 -18.34
CA ASN A 41 15.14 2.19 -17.74
C ASN A 41 14.11 3.21 -17.23
N THR A 42 13.01 3.41 -17.98
CA THR A 42 11.90 4.25 -17.52
C THR A 42 11.24 3.70 -16.26
N TYR A 43 11.00 2.38 -16.21
CA TYR A 43 10.45 1.73 -15.03
C TYR A 43 11.36 1.90 -13.82
N GLN A 44 12.66 1.68 -13.95
CA GLN A 44 13.57 1.89 -12.83
C GLN A 44 13.61 3.35 -12.38
N SER A 45 13.62 4.29 -13.32
CA SER A 45 13.61 5.72 -12.99
C SER A 45 12.37 6.13 -12.18
N ALA A 46 11.26 5.40 -12.31
CA ALA A 46 10.08 5.54 -11.46
C ALA A 46 10.17 4.75 -10.15
N MET A 47 10.78 3.57 -10.16
CA MET A 47 10.89 2.66 -9.00
C MET A 47 11.92 3.14 -7.97
N VAL A 48 13.02 3.75 -8.38
CA VAL A 48 14.05 4.26 -7.45
C VAL A 48 13.48 5.29 -6.47
N LYS A 49 12.46 6.06 -6.90
CA LYS A 49 11.73 7.04 -6.07
C LYS A 49 10.84 6.37 -5.01
N GLN A 50 10.60 5.07 -5.14
CA GLN A 50 9.73 4.26 -4.29
C GLN A 50 10.52 3.36 -3.34
N ALA A 51 11.83 3.26 -3.54
CA ALA A 51 12.74 2.45 -2.75
C ALA A 51 12.86 2.95 -1.31
N LEU A 52 13.01 2.02 -0.38
CA LEU A 52 13.20 2.31 1.04
C LEU A 52 14.69 2.52 1.32
N GLY A 53 15.01 3.56 2.09
CA GLY A 53 16.38 3.92 2.41
C GLY A 53 16.46 4.92 3.55
N PHE A 54 17.66 5.43 3.77
CA PHE A 54 17.89 6.49 4.76
C PHE A 54 17.55 7.86 4.16
N TYR A 55 16.32 8.34 4.39
CA TYR A 55 15.80 9.51 3.67
C TYR A 55 16.26 10.86 4.23
N ALA A 56 16.52 10.97 5.54
CA ALA A 56 16.95 12.21 6.18
C ALA A 56 17.74 11.92 7.46
N ALA A 57 18.84 12.66 7.69
CA ALA A 57 19.66 12.50 8.91
C ALA A 57 18.89 12.80 10.20
N ASN A 58 18.02 13.81 10.16
CA ASN A 58 17.20 14.24 11.28
C ASN A 58 15.83 13.54 11.35
N PHE A 59 15.66 12.37 10.72
CA PHE A 59 14.38 11.64 10.72
C PHE A 59 13.85 11.38 12.15
N MET A 60 14.75 11.16 13.12
CA MET A 60 14.39 10.94 14.53
C MET A 60 13.61 12.12 15.14
N LEU A 61 13.79 13.35 14.64
CA LEU A 61 13.11 14.55 15.13
C LEU A 61 11.91 14.97 14.26
N ARG A 62 11.66 14.27 13.15
CA ARG A 62 10.64 14.67 12.16
C ARG A 62 9.30 13.99 12.38
N PHE A 63 8.23 14.76 12.20
CA PHE A 63 6.86 14.28 12.19
C PHE A 63 6.30 14.23 10.77
N ASP A 64 6.88 13.37 9.93
CA ASP A 64 6.36 13.10 8.59
C ASP A 64 5.07 12.26 8.68
N SER A 65 4.09 12.49 7.80
CA SER A 65 2.79 11.77 7.83
C SER A 65 2.95 10.27 7.63
N ARG A 66 3.87 9.89 6.75
CA ARG A 66 4.33 8.52 6.52
C ARG A 66 5.82 8.56 6.18
N ALA A 67 6.60 7.66 6.77
CA ALA A 67 8.00 7.50 6.42
C ALA A 67 8.43 6.05 6.55
N HIS A 68 9.49 5.69 5.87
CA HIS A 68 10.10 4.37 5.93
C HIS A 68 11.60 4.54 6.15
N LEU A 69 12.16 3.66 6.96
CA LEU A 69 13.59 3.57 7.22
C LEU A 69 14.04 2.14 6.96
N LEU A 70 14.99 1.96 6.04
CA LEU A 70 15.69 0.68 5.88
C LEU A 70 16.74 0.55 6.99
N HIS A 71 16.83 -0.60 7.66
CA HIS A 71 17.72 -0.78 8.83
C HIS A 71 19.19 -0.79 8.45
N TYR A 72 19.54 -1.54 7.40
CA TYR A 72 20.92 -1.74 6.96
C TYR A 72 21.06 -1.41 5.47
N PRO A 73 20.99 -0.13 5.08
CA PRO A 73 21.25 0.27 3.70
C PRO A 73 22.72 0.02 3.35
N GLN A 74 23.00 -0.39 2.11
CA GLN A 74 24.37 -0.64 1.63
C GLN A 74 24.66 0.18 0.38
N LEU A 75 25.93 0.55 0.21
CA LEU A 75 26.43 1.10 -1.05
C LEU A 75 26.30 0.05 -2.16
N PRO A 76 25.79 0.38 -3.35
CA PRO A 76 25.82 -0.54 -4.48
C PRO A 76 27.26 -0.88 -4.87
N LEU A 77 27.57 -2.15 -5.12
CA LEU A 77 28.92 -2.58 -5.53
C LEU A 77 29.32 -2.05 -6.91
N VAL A 78 28.35 -2.03 -7.83
CA VAL A 78 28.50 -1.45 -9.17
C VAL A 78 27.91 -0.05 -9.14
N GLN A 79 28.76 0.96 -9.32
CA GLN A 79 28.39 2.36 -9.18
C GLN A 79 28.49 3.09 -10.51
N THR A 80 27.66 4.11 -10.69
CA THR A 80 27.90 5.12 -11.70
C THR A 80 28.59 6.31 -11.04
N ARG A 81 29.43 7.04 -11.77
CA ARG A 81 30.10 8.24 -11.25
C ARG A 81 29.12 9.28 -10.72
N ALA A 82 27.95 9.36 -11.34
CA ALA A 82 26.87 10.26 -10.92
C ALA A 82 26.34 9.98 -9.51
N LEU A 83 26.40 8.75 -9.00
CA LEU A 83 25.91 8.42 -7.65
C LEU A 83 26.65 9.19 -6.54
N SER A 84 27.95 9.41 -6.74
CA SER A 84 28.78 10.19 -5.81
C SER A 84 28.34 11.66 -5.76
N ILE A 85 28.09 12.25 -6.93
CA ILE A 85 27.67 13.66 -7.07
C ILE A 85 26.26 13.87 -6.51
N LEU A 86 25.36 12.90 -6.71
CA LEU A 86 24.00 12.94 -6.19
C LEU A 86 23.92 12.77 -4.66
N GLY A 87 25.02 12.38 -4.00
CA GLY A 87 25.01 12.01 -2.58
C GLY A 87 24.21 10.72 -2.30
N TYR A 88 23.95 9.89 -3.33
CA TYR A 88 23.27 8.61 -3.15
C TYR A 88 24.16 7.64 -2.37
N ASN A 89 25.48 7.75 -2.53
CA ASN A 89 26.43 6.94 -1.78
C ASN A 89 26.39 7.22 -0.27
N ASP A 90 26.13 8.46 0.13
CA ASP A 90 25.97 8.79 1.55
C ASP A 90 24.63 8.30 2.13
N ARG A 91 23.64 8.07 1.26
CA ARG A 91 22.25 7.72 1.62
C ARG A 91 21.64 6.68 0.69
N PRO A 92 22.15 5.44 0.69
CA PRO A 92 21.67 4.42 -0.22
C PRO A 92 20.26 3.92 0.17
N ALA A 93 19.55 3.41 -0.83
CA ALA A 93 18.18 2.91 -0.71
C ALA A 93 18.03 1.47 -1.25
N GLY A 94 18.76 0.53 -0.65
CA GLY A 94 18.80 -0.86 -1.08
C GLY A 94 19.94 -1.65 -0.43
N GLN A 95 20.11 -2.89 -0.87
CA GLN A 95 21.12 -3.83 -0.39
C GLN A 95 21.68 -4.64 -1.55
N ASN A 96 22.96 -5.02 -1.47
CA ASN A 96 23.55 -5.97 -2.41
C ASN A 96 23.11 -7.37 -1.97
N MET A 97 22.39 -8.06 -2.86
CA MET A 97 21.89 -9.41 -2.60
C MET A 97 22.63 -10.40 -3.49
N VAL A 98 22.94 -11.58 -2.95
CA VAL A 98 23.41 -12.70 -3.77
C VAL A 98 22.21 -13.27 -4.51
N VAL A 99 22.22 -13.15 -5.84
CA VAL A 99 21.11 -13.54 -6.70
C VAL A 99 21.50 -14.76 -7.53
N ALA A 100 20.69 -15.82 -7.43
CA ALA A 100 20.77 -16.98 -8.31
C ALA A 100 19.65 -16.93 -9.35
N VAL A 101 19.98 -17.32 -10.59
CA VAL A 101 19.03 -17.37 -11.71
C VAL A 101 18.70 -18.83 -12.00
N MET A 102 17.58 -19.31 -11.45
CA MET A 102 17.13 -20.69 -11.66
C MET A 102 15.62 -20.83 -11.43
N SER A 103 14.99 -21.77 -12.10
CA SER A 103 13.64 -22.23 -11.76
C SER A 103 13.74 -23.14 -10.55
N TYR A 104 13.19 -22.71 -9.42
CA TYR A 104 13.25 -23.49 -8.17
C TYR A 104 11.84 -23.63 -7.61
N THR A 105 11.37 -24.86 -7.41
CA THR A 105 10.15 -25.19 -6.64
C THR A 105 8.82 -24.63 -7.18
N GLY A 106 8.84 -23.92 -8.31
CA GLY A 106 7.67 -23.28 -8.93
C GLY A 106 7.23 -21.95 -8.29
N TYR A 107 7.72 -21.61 -7.09
CA TYR A 107 7.29 -20.39 -6.38
C TYR A 107 7.90 -19.09 -6.88
N ASN A 108 8.82 -19.14 -7.85
CA ASN A 108 9.34 -17.97 -8.56
C ASN A 108 8.76 -17.80 -9.97
N MET A 109 7.65 -18.46 -10.31
CA MET A 109 6.97 -18.24 -11.60
C MET A 109 6.31 -16.85 -11.66
N GLU A 110 6.14 -16.31 -12.87
CA GLU A 110 5.39 -15.05 -13.13
C GLU A 110 5.81 -13.86 -12.24
N ASP A 111 7.06 -13.38 -12.41
CA ASP A 111 7.66 -12.26 -11.65
C ASP A 111 7.75 -12.46 -10.12
N ALA A 112 7.42 -13.63 -9.60
CA ALA A 112 7.68 -13.95 -8.20
C ALA A 112 9.18 -14.19 -7.95
N VAL A 113 9.63 -13.86 -6.74
CA VAL A 113 10.99 -14.12 -6.27
C VAL A 113 10.94 -14.98 -5.03
N ILE A 114 11.88 -15.92 -4.93
CA ILE A 114 12.10 -16.67 -3.70
C ILE A 114 13.17 -15.94 -2.90
N MET A 115 12.95 -15.76 -1.60
CA MET A 115 13.88 -15.06 -0.73
C MET A 115 14.31 -15.96 0.44
N ASN A 116 15.57 -15.82 0.86
CA ASN A 116 16.15 -16.59 1.95
C ASN A 116 15.61 -16.12 3.30
N LYS A 117 14.85 -16.99 3.98
CA LYS A 117 14.26 -16.70 5.28
C LYS A 117 15.33 -16.40 6.33
N SER A 118 16.43 -17.16 6.34
CA SER A 118 17.49 -16.95 7.33
C SER A 118 18.23 -15.63 7.11
N SER A 119 18.38 -15.17 5.86
CA SER A 119 18.91 -13.82 5.58
C SER A 119 17.96 -12.73 6.11
N VAL A 120 16.64 -12.90 5.93
CA VAL A 120 15.62 -11.99 6.49
C VAL A 120 15.65 -12.00 8.03
N ASP A 121 15.82 -13.16 8.64
CA ASP A 121 15.94 -13.33 10.09
C ASP A 121 17.19 -12.63 10.66
N ARG A 122 18.26 -12.57 9.87
CA ARG A 122 19.52 -11.84 10.18
C ARG A 122 19.46 -10.34 9.88
N GLY A 123 18.38 -9.82 9.30
CA GLY A 123 18.18 -8.38 9.08
C GLY A 123 18.13 -7.94 7.62
N LEU A 124 18.19 -8.85 6.64
CA LEU A 124 18.02 -8.52 5.22
C LEU A 124 16.67 -7.84 5.00
N ALA A 125 16.70 -6.68 4.34
CA ALA A 125 15.56 -5.88 3.92
C ALA A 125 14.54 -5.52 5.03
N ARG A 126 14.94 -5.58 6.31
CA ARG A 126 14.12 -5.09 7.42
C ARG A 126 13.99 -3.58 7.38
N SER A 127 12.78 -3.10 7.60
CA SER A 127 12.47 -1.68 7.59
C SER A 127 11.57 -1.31 8.76
N THR A 128 11.66 -0.06 9.21
CA THR A 128 10.68 0.52 10.13
C THR A 128 9.75 1.46 9.36
N PHE A 129 8.45 1.30 9.56
CA PHE A 129 7.43 2.22 9.07
C PHE A 129 7.07 3.21 10.17
N PHE A 130 6.94 4.49 9.84
CA PHE A 130 6.51 5.54 10.76
C PHE A 130 5.22 6.16 10.25
N ARG A 131 4.28 6.40 11.16
CA ARG A 131 3.07 7.16 10.90
C ARG A 131 2.81 8.16 12.02
N THR A 132 2.49 9.38 11.63
CA THR A 132 2.12 10.45 12.56
C THR A 132 0.60 10.61 12.62
N TYR A 133 0.08 10.68 13.84
CA TYR A 133 -1.29 11.08 14.17
C TYR A 133 -1.24 12.44 14.84
N SER A 134 -2.16 13.33 14.50
CA SER A 134 -2.19 14.67 15.09
C SER A 134 -3.61 15.11 15.41
N THR A 135 -3.77 15.87 16.48
CA THR A 135 -5.02 16.54 16.83
C THR A 135 -4.74 17.89 17.47
N GLU A 136 -5.68 18.80 17.31
CA GLU A 136 -5.63 20.15 17.85
C GLU A 136 -6.85 20.41 18.74
N GLU A 137 -6.61 21.22 19.78
CA GLU A 137 -7.60 21.71 20.72
C GLU A 137 -8.21 23.02 20.20
N VAL A 138 -9.19 22.88 19.31
CA VAL A 138 -9.82 24.01 18.62
C VAL A 138 -10.76 24.75 19.57
N LYS A 139 -10.67 26.09 19.59
CA LYS A 139 -11.67 26.96 20.24
C LYS A 139 -12.66 27.45 19.18
N TYR A 140 -13.93 27.21 19.42
CA TYR A 140 -15.01 27.62 18.53
C TYR A 140 -15.42 29.08 18.82
N ALA A 141 -15.94 29.76 17.80
CA ALA A 141 -16.39 31.15 17.90
C ALA A 141 -17.44 31.39 19.00
N GLY A 142 -18.18 30.35 19.41
CA GLY A 142 -19.15 30.39 20.52
C GLY A 142 -18.55 30.24 21.92
N GLY A 143 -17.21 30.34 22.07
CA GLY A 143 -16.52 30.21 23.36
C GLY A 143 -16.38 28.78 23.88
N GLN A 144 -16.94 27.80 23.18
CA GLN A 144 -16.73 26.38 23.50
C GLN A 144 -15.38 25.92 22.95
N GLU A 145 -14.77 24.94 23.60
CA GLU A 145 -13.46 24.39 23.22
C GLU A 145 -13.49 22.86 23.21
N ASP A 146 -12.73 22.28 22.29
CA ASP A 146 -12.26 20.90 22.41
C ASP A 146 -11.40 20.78 23.69
N ARG A 147 -11.34 19.59 24.29
CA ARG A 147 -10.45 19.30 25.42
C ARG A 147 -9.75 17.99 25.20
N ILE A 148 -8.44 18.00 25.39
CA ILE A 148 -7.62 16.80 25.36
C ILE A 148 -7.58 16.27 26.79
N GLU A 149 -8.36 15.22 27.02
CA GLU A 149 -8.57 14.59 28.32
C GLU A 149 -9.02 13.14 28.08
N ILE A 150 -8.98 12.32 29.13
CA ILE A 150 -9.54 10.97 29.09
C ILE A 150 -11.08 11.10 28.98
N PRO A 151 -11.73 10.59 27.91
CA PRO A 151 -13.18 10.67 27.79
C PRO A 151 -13.89 9.87 28.89
N ASP A 152 -14.84 10.51 29.59
CA ASP A 152 -15.68 9.85 30.59
C ASP A 152 -16.71 8.90 29.93
N ALA A 153 -17.23 7.93 30.68
CA ALA A 153 -18.24 7.00 30.19
C ALA A 153 -19.58 7.69 29.84
N LYS A 154 -19.79 8.91 30.32
CA LYS A 154 -21.00 9.73 30.07
C LYS A 154 -20.98 10.43 28.71
N VAL A 155 -19.82 10.47 28.04
CA VAL A 155 -19.61 11.20 26.79
C VAL A 155 -20.31 10.45 25.63
N LEU A 156 -20.92 11.19 24.71
CA LEU A 156 -21.60 10.59 23.56
C LEU A 156 -20.57 9.94 22.62
N GLY A 157 -20.74 8.65 22.33
CA GLY A 157 -19.83 7.91 21.45
C GLY A 157 -18.62 7.29 22.16
N TYR A 158 -18.70 7.12 23.48
CA TYR A 158 -17.69 6.41 24.28
C TYR A 158 -17.38 5.01 23.71
N ARG A 159 -16.09 4.71 23.54
CA ARG A 159 -15.59 3.51 22.85
C ARG A 159 -15.31 2.32 23.77
N GLY A 160 -15.72 2.40 25.04
CA GLY A 160 -15.46 1.37 26.04
C GLY A 160 -14.14 1.58 26.78
N LYS A 161 -14.05 1.06 28.02
CA LYS A 161 -12.92 1.32 28.93
C LYS A 161 -11.58 0.82 28.37
N ASP A 162 -11.58 -0.32 27.69
CA ASP A 162 -10.36 -0.96 27.20
C ASP A 162 -9.66 -0.12 26.12
N ALA A 163 -10.41 0.63 25.31
CA ALA A 163 -9.86 1.47 24.25
C ALA A 163 -9.02 2.64 24.78
N TYR A 164 -9.31 3.11 26.01
CA TYR A 164 -8.63 4.23 26.67
C TYR A 164 -7.60 3.77 27.70
N ALA A 165 -7.44 2.47 27.93
CA ALA A 165 -6.59 1.92 29.00
C ALA A 165 -5.11 2.31 28.90
N LYS A 166 -4.66 2.72 27.71
CA LYS A 166 -3.27 3.09 27.41
C LYS A 166 -3.00 4.60 27.48
N LEU A 167 -4.02 5.41 27.76
CA LEU A 167 -3.86 6.85 27.95
C LEU A 167 -3.29 7.15 29.34
N ASP A 168 -2.39 8.11 29.40
CA ASP A 168 -1.89 8.67 30.66
C ASP A 168 -2.91 9.68 31.24
N SER A 169 -2.61 10.23 32.41
CA SER A 169 -3.51 11.16 33.13
C SER A 169 -3.93 12.41 32.36
N ASP A 170 -3.15 12.80 31.34
CA ASP A 170 -3.39 13.94 30.46
C ASP A 170 -4.23 13.57 29.22
N GLY A 171 -4.65 12.30 29.10
CA GLY A 171 -5.41 11.80 27.95
C GLY A 171 -4.56 11.47 26.73
N ILE A 172 -3.23 11.37 26.86
CA ILE A 172 -2.31 11.08 25.74
C ILE A 172 -1.55 9.77 26.03
N VAL A 173 -1.31 8.97 24.99
CA VAL A 173 -0.53 7.74 25.12
C VAL A 173 0.94 8.02 25.45
N ARG A 174 1.56 7.17 26.28
CA ARG A 174 3.00 7.26 26.60
C ARG A 174 3.87 6.69 25.47
N VAL A 175 5.10 7.20 25.37
CA VAL A 175 6.16 6.66 24.51
C VAL A 175 6.52 5.22 24.93
N GLU A 176 6.94 4.39 23.98
CA GLU A 176 7.25 2.96 24.14
C GLU A 176 6.07 2.09 24.62
N VAL A 177 4.83 2.54 24.36
CA VAL A 177 3.64 1.71 24.53
C VAL A 177 3.27 1.06 23.20
N PHE A 178 3.08 -0.25 23.22
CA PHE A 178 2.56 -0.97 22.07
C PHE A 178 1.06 -0.70 21.89
N VAL A 179 0.65 -0.35 20.69
CA VAL A 179 -0.72 0.01 20.32
C VAL A 179 -1.22 -0.82 19.14
N LYS A 180 -2.53 -1.14 19.15
CA LYS A 180 -3.23 -1.89 18.10
C LYS A 180 -4.41 -1.08 17.57
N GLY A 181 -4.85 -1.41 16.36
CA GLY A 181 -6.04 -0.81 15.75
C GLY A 181 -7.26 -0.81 16.68
N GLY A 182 -7.95 0.33 16.73
CA GLY A 182 -9.09 0.56 17.62
C GLY A 182 -8.73 1.21 18.97
N GLU A 183 -7.48 1.11 19.41
CA GLU A 183 -7.01 1.77 20.63
C GLU A 183 -6.80 3.27 20.40
N VAL A 184 -7.03 4.06 21.46
CA VAL A 184 -6.96 5.52 21.44
C VAL A 184 -5.53 5.98 21.70
N LEU A 185 -5.03 6.85 20.82
CA LEU A 185 -3.72 7.49 20.97
C LEU A 185 -3.82 8.83 21.67
N ILE A 186 -4.89 9.58 21.36
CA ILE A 186 -5.15 10.90 21.93
C ILE A 186 -6.64 10.99 22.28
N GLY A 187 -6.94 11.03 23.57
CA GLY A 187 -8.26 11.29 24.12
C GLY A 187 -8.69 12.72 23.81
N LYS A 188 -9.85 12.88 23.17
CA LYS A 188 -10.40 14.21 22.85
C LYS A 188 -11.91 14.23 23.01
N THR A 189 -12.40 15.21 23.76
CA THR A 189 -13.82 15.50 23.88
C THR A 189 -14.14 16.82 23.16
N SER A 190 -15.17 16.82 22.34
CA SER A 190 -15.67 18.00 21.64
C SER A 190 -17.06 18.39 22.12
N PRO A 191 -17.40 19.69 22.13
CA PRO A 191 -18.77 20.12 22.40
C PRO A 191 -19.74 19.69 21.28
N PRO A 192 -21.04 19.56 21.56
CA PRO A 192 -22.03 19.26 20.53
C PRO A 192 -22.19 20.42 19.54
N ARG A 193 -22.32 20.11 18.24
CA ARG A 193 -22.49 21.13 17.17
C ARG A 193 -23.81 21.90 17.25
N PHE A 194 -24.86 21.28 17.77
CA PHE A 194 -26.19 21.88 17.92
C PHE A 194 -26.61 21.73 19.39
N VAL A 195 -26.82 22.85 20.07
CA VAL A 195 -27.17 22.88 21.50
C VAL A 195 -28.67 22.63 21.73
N GLU A 196 -29.51 22.79 20.70
CA GLU A 196 -30.97 22.96 20.89
C GLU A 196 -31.85 21.69 20.76
N GLU A 197 -31.38 20.56 20.26
CA GLU A 197 -32.31 19.51 19.77
C GLU A 197 -32.68 18.37 20.75
N TYR A 198 -32.26 18.42 22.01
CA TYR A 198 -32.63 17.40 23.02
C TYR A 198 -33.52 17.94 24.15
N ARG A 199 -34.61 18.65 23.82
CA ARG A 199 -35.69 19.01 24.78
C ARG A 199 -36.69 17.87 25.05
N GLY A 200 -36.25 16.61 24.91
CA GLY A 200 -37.13 15.44 25.02
C GLY A 200 -37.38 14.96 26.45
N TYR A 201 -36.35 14.89 27.30
CA TYR A 201 -36.49 14.35 28.66
C TYR A 201 -35.35 14.85 29.57
N GLY A 202 -35.69 15.72 30.52
CA GLY A 202 -34.90 16.00 31.73
C GLY A 202 -33.60 16.80 31.54
N ILE A 203 -33.24 17.53 32.59
CA ILE A 203 -32.03 18.38 32.70
C ILE A 203 -30.79 17.55 32.31
N LEU A 204 -30.29 17.75 31.10
CA LEU A 204 -29.15 17.01 30.56
C LEU A 204 -27.99 18.00 30.42
N ALA A 205 -27.02 17.86 31.32
CA ALA A 205 -25.69 18.43 31.18
C ALA A 205 -25.24 18.33 29.71
N GLN A 206 -24.65 19.41 29.16
CA GLN A 206 -24.11 19.44 27.81
C GLN A 206 -23.26 18.18 27.56
N ARG A 207 -23.84 17.18 26.88
CA ARG A 207 -23.13 15.92 26.64
C ARG A 207 -22.11 16.18 25.53
N ARG A 208 -20.85 16.32 25.94
CA ARG A 208 -19.71 16.33 25.03
C ARG A 208 -19.70 15.04 24.21
N LYS A 209 -19.07 15.08 23.05
CA LYS A 209 -18.90 13.96 22.13
C LYS A 209 -17.44 13.52 22.12
N ASP A 210 -17.21 12.21 22.05
CA ASP A 210 -15.88 11.67 21.84
C ASP A 210 -15.42 11.89 20.38
N THR A 211 -14.33 12.62 20.21
CA THR A 211 -13.65 12.90 18.94
C THR A 211 -12.17 12.49 19.00
N SER A 212 -11.86 11.54 19.89
CA SER A 212 -10.52 10.99 20.09
C SER A 212 -9.90 10.43 18.80
N VAL A 213 -8.57 10.57 18.72
CA VAL A 213 -7.78 10.01 17.61
C VAL A 213 -7.37 8.59 17.97
N THR A 214 -7.85 7.63 17.18
CA THR A 214 -7.50 6.22 17.30
C THR A 214 -6.49 5.78 16.28
N MET A 215 -5.77 4.72 16.62
CA MET A 215 -4.98 3.97 15.64
C MET A 215 -5.88 3.44 14.53
N ARG A 216 -5.37 3.42 13.30
CA ARG A 216 -6.13 2.95 12.13
C ARG A 216 -6.40 1.44 12.24
N HIS A 217 -7.49 1.02 11.62
CA HIS A 217 -7.87 -0.39 11.60
C HIS A 217 -6.84 -1.25 10.85
N GLY A 218 -6.44 -2.36 11.47
CA GLY A 218 -5.45 -3.30 10.93
C GLY A 218 -4.01 -2.79 10.93
N GLU A 219 -3.71 -1.73 11.67
CA GLU A 219 -2.34 -1.28 11.94
C GLU A 219 -1.99 -1.56 13.40
N SER A 220 -0.71 -1.81 13.67
CA SER A 220 -0.15 -1.97 15.01
C SER A 220 1.26 -1.38 15.04
N GLY A 221 1.76 -1.09 16.23
CA GLY A 221 3.11 -0.54 16.37
C GLY A 221 3.40 -0.03 17.77
N TRP A 222 4.58 0.53 17.95
CA TRP A 222 5.04 1.15 19.19
C TRP A 222 4.97 2.66 19.06
N VAL A 223 4.48 3.34 20.09
CA VAL A 223 4.55 4.80 20.15
C VAL A 223 6.01 5.20 20.29
N ASP A 224 6.50 5.98 19.33
CA ASP A 224 7.91 6.32 19.19
C ASP A 224 8.21 7.72 19.75
N MET A 225 7.36 8.71 19.44
CA MET A 225 7.53 10.07 19.95
C MET A 225 6.18 10.76 20.10
N VAL A 226 6.04 11.52 21.18
CA VAL A 226 4.89 12.40 21.43
C VAL A 226 5.40 13.82 21.51
N MET A 227 4.80 14.73 20.75
CA MET A 227 5.13 16.15 20.74
C MET A 227 3.89 16.97 21.10
N LEU A 228 4.06 17.82 22.11
CA LEU A 228 3.11 18.84 22.52
C LEU A 228 3.65 20.18 22.06
N THR A 229 2.83 20.93 21.33
CA THR A 229 3.17 22.29 20.92
C THR A 229 1.92 23.15 20.86
N THR A 230 2.10 24.43 20.59
CA THR A 230 1.01 25.38 20.39
C THR A 230 1.03 25.87 18.95
N THR A 231 -0.12 25.96 18.30
CA THR A 231 -0.22 26.52 16.95
C THR A 231 -0.06 28.04 16.99
N ALA A 232 0.11 28.66 15.81
CA ALA A 232 0.19 30.12 15.70
C ALA A 232 -1.06 30.84 16.25
N GLU A 233 -2.20 30.15 16.26
CA GLU A 233 -3.49 30.63 16.78
C GLU A 233 -3.63 30.44 18.29
N GLY A 234 -2.64 29.85 18.96
CA GLY A 234 -2.67 29.63 20.41
C GLY A 234 -3.38 28.34 20.85
N HIS A 235 -3.72 27.44 19.93
CA HIS A 235 -4.35 26.16 20.25
C HIS A 235 -3.30 25.08 20.58
N LYS A 236 -3.63 24.18 21.51
CA LYS A 236 -2.76 23.05 21.86
C LYS A 236 -2.79 22.01 20.74
N LEU A 237 -1.63 21.71 20.17
CA LEU A 237 -1.42 20.71 19.12
C LEU A 237 -0.64 19.53 19.69
N VAL A 238 -1.19 18.33 19.50
CA VAL A 238 -0.55 17.07 19.91
C VAL A 238 -0.25 16.26 18.66
N LYS A 239 1.01 15.82 18.52
CA LYS A 239 1.42 14.87 17.49
C LYS A 239 2.00 13.62 18.14
N VAL A 240 1.47 12.46 17.76
CA VAL A 240 1.92 11.14 18.20
C VAL A 240 2.46 10.39 16.99
N ARG A 241 3.75 10.04 17.01
CA ARG A 241 4.40 9.20 16.00
C ARG A 241 4.41 7.76 16.48
N VAL A 242 3.92 6.86 15.65
CA VAL A 242 3.92 5.41 15.89
C VAL A 242 4.85 4.76 14.88
N ARG A 243 5.71 3.86 15.35
CA ARG A 243 6.62 3.06 14.52
C ARG A 243 6.17 1.60 14.47
N ASP A 244 6.28 0.98 13.31
CA ASP A 244 5.96 -0.43 13.08
C ASP A 244 7.15 -1.14 12.45
N LEU A 245 7.48 -2.33 12.95
CA LEU A 245 8.58 -3.13 12.45
C LEU A 245 8.07 -3.95 11.25
N ARG A 246 8.60 -3.64 10.06
CA ARG A 246 8.24 -4.30 8.80
C ARG A 246 9.34 -5.27 8.39
N ILE A 247 9.21 -6.51 8.85
CA ILE A 247 9.99 -7.65 8.38
C ILE A 247 9.46 -8.04 6.99
N PRO A 248 10.32 -8.26 5.98
CA PRO A 248 9.91 -8.78 4.68
C PRO A 248 9.06 -10.05 4.81
N GLU A 249 7.87 -10.02 4.21
CA GLU A 249 6.94 -11.14 4.20
C GLU A 249 6.43 -11.42 2.77
N ILE A 250 5.76 -12.55 2.60
CA ILE A 250 5.18 -12.96 1.31
C ILE A 250 4.20 -11.88 0.84
N GLY A 251 4.38 -11.39 -0.38
CA GLY A 251 3.58 -10.28 -0.92
C GLY A 251 4.29 -8.92 -0.95
N ASP A 252 5.40 -8.76 -0.22
CA ASP A 252 6.22 -7.54 -0.31
C ASP A 252 6.90 -7.43 -1.68
N LYS A 253 6.99 -6.20 -2.19
CA LYS A 253 7.53 -5.93 -3.52
C LYS A 253 8.99 -5.46 -3.47
N PHE A 254 9.81 -6.07 -4.30
CA PHE A 254 11.21 -5.75 -4.52
C PHE A 254 11.45 -5.40 -5.99
N ALA A 255 12.52 -4.66 -6.27
CA ALA A 255 12.96 -4.38 -7.63
C ALA A 255 14.48 -4.33 -7.73
N SER A 256 15.03 -4.80 -8.84
CA SER A 256 16.42 -4.52 -9.23
C SER A 256 16.53 -3.13 -9.86
N ARG A 257 17.77 -2.66 -10.07
CA ARG A 257 18.05 -1.41 -10.81
C ARG A 257 17.79 -1.50 -12.32
N HIS A 258 17.26 -2.62 -12.81
CA HIS A 258 16.98 -2.84 -14.23
C HIS A 258 15.48 -2.91 -14.53
N GLY A 259 14.64 -2.36 -13.64
CA GLY A 259 13.19 -2.35 -13.82
C GLY A 259 12.54 -3.73 -13.71
N GLN A 260 13.23 -4.67 -13.06
CA GLN A 260 12.73 -6.00 -12.76
C GLN A 260 12.07 -6.00 -11.38
N LYS A 261 10.78 -5.66 -11.38
CA LYS A 261 9.94 -5.76 -10.17
C LYS A 261 9.53 -7.21 -9.94
N GLY A 262 9.50 -7.62 -8.67
CA GLY A 262 8.98 -8.91 -8.26
C GLY A 262 8.35 -8.85 -6.88
N VAL A 263 7.51 -9.84 -6.59
CA VAL A 263 6.87 -10.01 -5.29
C VAL A 263 7.47 -11.24 -4.63
N ILE A 264 7.71 -11.21 -3.32
CA ILE A 264 8.15 -12.42 -2.60
C ILE A 264 7.04 -13.47 -2.72
N GLY A 265 7.33 -14.57 -3.42
CA GLY A 265 6.42 -15.70 -3.58
C GLY A 265 6.45 -16.63 -2.38
N ILE A 266 7.66 -16.90 -1.86
CA ILE A 266 7.87 -17.72 -0.67
C ILE A 266 9.20 -17.36 0.01
N LEU A 267 9.26 -17.59 1.33
CA LEU A 267 10.48 -17.52 2.13
C LEU A 267 10.97 -18.94 2.41
N ILE A 268 12.15 -19.30 1.90
CA ILE A 268 12.74 -20.63 2.09
C ILE A 268 13.87 -20.55 3.13
N PRO A 269 13.91 -21.43 4.14
CA PRO A 269 15.02 -21.51 5.10
C PRO A 269 16.36 -21.81 4.43
N GLN A 270 17.47 -21.34 5.02
CA GLN A 270 18.81 -21.52 4.43
C GLN A 270 19.17 -23.00 4.19
N TYR A 271 18.72 -23.92 5.04
CA TYR A 271 19.03 -25.35 4.88
C TYR A 271 18.34 -25.99 3.67
N ASP A 272 17.20 -25.45 3.22
CA ASP A 272 16.48 -25.92 2.03
C ASP A 272 16.88 -25.14 0.76
N MET A 273 17.74 -24.13 0.88
CA MET A 273 18.21 -23.34 -0.25
C MET A 273 19.31 -24.09 -0.99
N PRO A 274 19.39 -23.94 -2.33
CA PRO A 274 20.52 -24.47 -3.07
C PRO A 274 21.79 -23.72 -2.66
N TYR A 275 22.92 -24.41 -2.60
CA TYR A 275 24.20 -23.84 -2.17
C TYR A 275 25.32 -24.18 -3.15
N THR A 276 26.32 -23.30 -3.26
CA THR A 276 27.52 -23.53 -4.08
C THR A 276 28.52 -24.44 -3.35
N VAL A 277 29.57 -24.89 -4.03
CA VAL A 277 30.66 -25.71 -3.43
C VAL A 277 31.30 -25.02 -2.22
N GLU A 278 31.37 -23.69 -2.23
CA GLU A 278 31.91 -22.87 -1.15
C GLU A 278 30.92 -22.66 0.01
N GLY A 279 29.69 -23.15 -0.11
CA GLY A 279 28.63 -22.98 0.87
C GLY A 279 27.86 -21.67 0.76
N ILE A 280 27.99 -20.95 -0.35
CA ILE A 280 27.24 -19.71 -0.59
C ILE A 280 25.79 -20.08 -0.93
N THR A 281 24.86 -19.63 -0.10
CA THR A 281 23.41 -19.72 -0.35
C THR A 281 22.90 -18.38 -0.89
N PRO A 282 22.08 -18.37 -1.96
CA PRO A 282 21.53 -17.13 -2.49
C PRO A 282 20.58 -16.47 -1.48
N ASP A 283 20.55 -15.15 -1.48
CA ASP A 283 19.56 -14.36 -0.75
C ASP A 283 18.24 -14.30 -1.52
N LEU A 284 18.33 -14.27 -2.85
CA LEU A 284 17.19 -14.13 -3.74
C LEU A 284 17.36 -15.04 -4.97
N ILE A 285 16.32 -15.78 -5.32
CA ILE A 285 16.29 -16.62 -6.53
C ILE A 285 15.28 -16.02 -7.50
N ILE A 286 15.78 -15.57 -8.65
CA ILE A 286 14.94 -15.08 -9.75
C ILE A 286 14.73 -16.16 -10.80
N ASN A 287 13.60 -16.06 -11.49
CA ASN A 287 13.27 -16.96 -12.58
C ASN A 287 14.07 -16.62 -13.85
N PRO A 288 14.70 -17.61 -14.51
CA PRO A 288 15.36 -17.40 -15.79
C PRO A 288 14.44 -16.83 -16.87
N HIS A 289 13.15 -17.17 -16.87
CA HIS A 289 12.19 -16.68 -17.88
C HIS A 289 11.96 -15.16 -17.83
N ALA A 290 12.35 -14.51 -16.73
CA ALA A 290 12.25 -13.07 -16.59
C ALA A 290 13.27 -12.29 -17.45
N LEU A 291 14.37 -12.91 -17.90
CA LEU A 291 15.45 -12.19 -18.59
C LEU A 291 15.28 -12.15 -20.12
N PRO A 292 15.05 -13.27 -20.85
CA PRO A 292 15.03 -13.27 -22.31
C PRO A 292 13.92 -12.40 -22.91
N SER A 293 12.72 -12.45 -22.32
CA SER A 293 11.56 -11.67 -22.80
C SER A 293 11.71 -10.17 -22.59
N ARG A 294 12.56 -9.75 -21.64
CA ARG A 294 12.70 -8.36 -21.20
C ARG A 294 13.96 -7.69 -21.73
N MET A 295 14.91 -8.48 -22.23
CA MET A 295 16.19 -8.00 -22.76
C MET A 295 16.92 -7.06 -21.78
N THR A 296 16.93 -7.41 -20.50
CA THR A 296 17.64 -6.68 -19.43
C THR A 296 19.03 -7.28 -19.23
N LEU A 297 19.91 -7.14 -20.22
CA LEU A 297 21.28 -7.67 -20.17
C LEU A 297 22.12 -6.95 -19.11
N GLY A 298 21.83 -5.68 -18.85
CA GLY A 298 22.49 -4.91 -17.79
C GLY A 298 22.43 -5.58 -16.43
N GLN A 299 21.36 -6.32 -16.11
CA GLN A 299 21.27 -7.05 -14.82
C GLN A 299 22.25 -8.23 -14.73
N LEU A 300 22.48 -8.92 -15.85
CA LEU A 300 23.48 -10.00 -15.92
C LEU A 300 24.90 -9.43 -15.82
N MET A 301 25.13 -8.29 -16.46
CA MET A 301 26.39 -7.55 -16.38
C MET A 301 26.66 -7.04 -14.97
N GLU A 302 25.65 -6.45 -14.31
CA GLU A 302 25.70 -6.04 -12.91
C GLU A 302 26.04 -7.21 -12.00
N SER A 303 25.46 -8.39 -12.24
CA SER A 303 25.72 -9.60 -11.44
C SER A 303 27.18 -10.04 -11.49
N ILE A 304 27.79 -10.05 -12.69
CA ILE A 304 29.21 -10.39 -12.88
C ILE A 304 30.09 -9.31 -12.27
N ALA A 305 29.81 -8.04 -12.58
CA ALA A 305 30.56 -6.89 -12.06
C ALA A 305 30.52 -6.83 -10.53
N GLY A 306 29.36 -7.09 -9.91
CA GLY A 306 29.19 -7.14 -8.46
C GLY A 306 29.99 -8.27 -7.83
N LYS A 307 30.04 -9.44 -8.47
CA LYS A 307 30.87 -10.57 -8.02
C LYS A 307 32.36 -10.23 -8.06
N VAL A 308 32.83 -9.66 -9.18
CA VAL A 308 34.21 -9.19 -9.33
C VAL A 308 34.54 -8.10 -8.31
N ALA A 309 33.62 -7.15 -8.08
CA ALA A 309 33.79 -6.08 -7.10
C ALA A 309 33.98 -6.62 -5.68
N ALA A 310 33.18 -7.62 -5.29
CA ALA A 310 33.28 -8.27 -3.99
C ALA A 310 34.62 -9.01 -3.80
N LEU A 311 35.09 -9.72 -4.84
CA LEU A 311 36.37 -10.47 -4.80
C LEU A 311 37.59 -9.53 -4.85
N ARG A 312 37.55 -8.50 -5.69
CA ARG A 312 38.62 -7.50 -5.86
C ARG A 312 38.72 -6.54 -4.67
N GLY A 313 37.64 -6.39 -3.89
CA GLY A 313 37.55 -5.42 -2.80
C GLY A 313 37.51 -3.96 -3.29
N LYS A 314 37.04 -3.73 -4.53
CA LYS A 314 36.91 -2.40 -5.14
C LYS A 314 35.57 -2.28 -5.84
N PHE A 315 34.93 -1.12 -5.72
CA PHE A 315 33.73 -0.80 -6.50
C PHE A 315 34.05 -0.80 -7.99
N VAL A 316 33.10 -1.27 -8.81
CA VAL A 316 33.22 -1.29 -10.28
C VAL A 316 32.46 -0.12 -10.87
N ASP A 317 33.07 0.55 -11.84
CA ASP A 317 32.43 1.64 -12.59
C ASP A 317 31.55 1.07 -13.71
N GLY A 318 30.22 1.19 -13.52
CA GLY A 318 29.20 0.81 -14.48
C GLY A 318 28.50 2.02 -15.11
N THR A 319 29.22 3.16 -15.22
CA THR A 319 28.69 4.38 -15.86
C THR A 319 28.43 4.14 -17.34
N PRO A 320 27.20 4.36 -17.84
CA PRO A 320 26.89 4.25 -19.26
C PRO A 320 27.90 4.95 -20.17
N PHE A 321 28.31 4.28 -21.24
CA PHE A 321 29.31 4.67 -22.25
C PHE A 321 30.77 4.67 -21.79
N PHE A 322 31.05 4.77 -20.49
CA PHE A 322 32.40 4.89 -19.92
C PHE A 322 32.73 3.78 -18.91
N GLU A 323 32.04 2.66 -19.03
CA GLU A 323 32.10 1.51 -18.14
C GLU A 323 33.37 0.65 -18.30
N GLU A 324 33.71 -0.10 -17.26
CA GLU A 324 34.72 -1.16 -17.37
C GLU A 324 34.23 -2.26 -18.32
N SER A 325 35.07 -2.66 -19.28
CA SER A 325 34.74 -3.71 -20.25
C SER A 325 34.35 -5.01 -19.54
N ILE A 326 33.20 -5.56 -19.91
CA ILE A 326 32.69 -6.84 -19.39
C ILE A 326 33.70 -7.95 -19.62
N GLU A 327 34.38 -7.95 -20.77
CA GLU A 327 35.36 -8.98 -21.11
C GLU A 327 36.53 -8.99 -20.13
N ASP A 328 36.96 -7.80 -19.68
CA ASP A 328 38.02 -7.68 -18.70
C ASP A 328 37.55 -8.07 -17.30
N LEU A 329 36.30 -7.75 -16.94
CA LEU A 329 35.67 -8.25 -15.71
C LEU A 329 35.57 -9.79 -15.72
N LYS A 330 35.21 -10.41 -16.85
CA LYS A 330 35.19 -11.88 -16.98
C LYS A 330 36.60 -12.46 -16.82
N LYS A 331 37.63 -11.90 -17.46
CA LYS A 331 39.02 -12.33 -17.28
C LYS A 331 39.46 -12.23 -15.82
N GLN A 332 39.11 -11.14 -15.13
CA GLN A 332 39.36 -11.00 -13.69
C GLN A 332 38.66 -12.08 -12.87
N LEU A 333 37.41 -12.40 -13.20
CA LEU A 333 36.66 -13.45 -12.53
C LEU A 333 37.36 -14.82 -12.66
N LEU A 334 37.92 -15.12 -13.83
CA LEU A 334 38.73 -16.32 -14.06
C LEU A 334 40.02 -16.33 -13.23
N LEU A 335 40.69 -15.18 -13.11
CA LEU A 335 41.89 -15.05 -12.27
C LEU A 335 41.59 -15.30 -10.78
N PHE A 336 40.36 -15.02 -10.33
CA PHE A 336 39.89 -15.33 -8.98
C PHE A 336 39.41 -16.78 -8.81
N GLY A 337 39.49 -17.61 -9.85
CA GLY A 337 39.15 -19.04 -9.76
C GLY A 337 37.68 -19.39 -10.07
N TYR A 338 36.86 -18.43 -10.51
CA TYR A 338 35.48 -18.66 -10.92
C TYR A 338 35.35 -18.78 -12.45
N PRO A 339 34.34 -19.49 -12.98
CA PRO A 339 34.11 -19.57 -14.42
C PRO A 339 33.83 -18.20 -15.06
N LEU A 340 34.29 -18.01 -16.31
CA LEU A 340 34.07 -16.81 -17.12
C LEU A 340 32.58 -16.45 -17.28
N ASP A 341 31.72 -17.46 -17.27
CA ASP A 341 30.28 -17.32 -17.45
C ASP A 341 29.55 -16.88 -16.16
N GLY A 342 30.25 -16.82 -15.02
CA GLY A 342 29.65 -16.50 -13.73
C GLY A 342 28.73 -17.60 -13.19
N THR A 343 28.70 -18.77 -13.83
CA THR A 343 27.94 -19.93 -13.39
C THR A 343 28.76 -20.76 -12.41
N GLU A 344 28.07 -21.41 -11.47
CA GLU A 344 28.68 -22.29 -10.48
C GLU A 344 27.88 -23.60 -10.36
N PRO A 345 28.55 -24.73 -10.09
CA PRO A 345 27.86 -25.95 -9.68
C PRO A 345 27.20 -25.72 -8.31
N MET A 346 25.92 -26.04 -8.23
CA MET A 346 25.12 -25.91 -7.00
C MET A 346 24.51 -27.25 -6.61
N TYR A 347 24.34 -27.46 -5.31
CA TYR A 347 23.65 -28.61 -4.74
C TYR A 347 22.27 -28.17 -4.26
N ASP A 348 21.27 -29.04 -4.41
CA ASP A 348 19.95 -28.80 -3.82
C ASP A 348 20.01 -29.09 -2.31
N GLY A 349 19.62 -28.11 -1.49
CA GLY A 349 19.66 -28.20 -0.02
C GLY A 349 18.73 -29.27 0.57
N ARG A 350 17.76 -29.76 -0.19
CA ARG A 350 16.74 -30.71 0.29
C ARG A 350 17.24 -32.16 0.28
N ASN A 351 17.93 -32.54 -0.79
CA ASN A 351 18.39 -33.91 -1.04
C ASN A 351 19.93 -34.01 -1.05
N GLY A 352 20.65 -32.89 -1.14
CA GLY A 352 22.11 -32.85 -1.27
C GLY A 352 22.62 -33.26 -2.64
N GLU A 353 21.75 -33.43 -3.64
CA GLU A 353 22.15 -33.83 -4.99
C GLU A 353 22.68 -32.64 -5.77
N LEU A 354 23.65 -32.90 -6.66
CA LEU A 354 24.17 -31.90 -7.57
C LEU A 354 23.10 -31.54 -8.61
N ILE A 355 22.84 -30.24 -8.78
CA ILE A 355 21.95 -29.76 -9.84
C ILE A 355 22.65 -29.97 -11.19
N GLY A 356 21.96 -30.64 -12.11
CA GLY A 356 22.58 -31.13 -13.36
C GLY A 356 23.17 -30.03 -14.27
N ASN A 357 22.69 -28.80 -14.17
CA ASN A 357 23.23 -27.65 -14.91
C ASN A 357 23.84 -26.63 -13.94
N PRO A 358 24.97 -25.99 -14.31
CA PRO A 358 25.55 -24.94 -13.51
C PRO A 358 24.63 -23.71 -13.50
N ILE A 359 24.48 -23.10 -12.33
CA ILE A 359 23.54 -22.01 -12.09
C ILE A 359 24.28 -20.68 -12.12
N PHE A 360 23.73 -19.69 -12.80
CA PHE A 360 24.27 -18.34 -12.79
C PHE A 360 24.01 -17.68 -11.44
N ILE A 361 25.08 -17.29 -10.75
CA ILE A 361 25.04 -16.67 -9.43
C ILE A 361 25.99 -15.47 -9.39
N GLY A 362 25.50 -14.36 -8.86
CA GLY A 362 26.31 -13.17 -8.64
C GLY A 362 25.62 -12.17 -7.73
N ILE A 363 26.13 -10.94 -7.69
CA ILE A 363 25.68 -9.95 -6.71
C ILE A 363 25.00 -8.81 -7.44
N VAL A 364 23.73 -8.58 -7.12
CA VAL A 364 22.89 -7.54 -7.74
C VAL A 364 22.33 -6.63 -6.65
N TYR A 365 22.30 -5.33 -6.92
CA TYR A 365 21.73 -4.37 -5.97
C TYR A 365 20.20 -4.33 -6.07
N TYR A 366 19.53 -4.77 -5.00
CA TYR A 366 18.08 -4.84 -4.90
C TYR A 366 17.51 -3.76 -3.97
N GLN A 367 16.32 -3.30 -4.33
CA GLN A 367 15.59 -2.24 -3.65
C GLN A 367 14.27 -2.81 -3.11
N LYS A 368 14.05 -2.68 -1.81
CA LYS A 368 12.72 -2.91 -1.22
C LYS A 368 11.86 -1.69 -1.53
N LEU A 369 10.65 -1.90 -2.05
CA LEU A 369 9.72 -0.81 -2.34
C LEU A 369 8.76 -0.59 -1.17
N HIS A 370 8.19 0.61 -1.04
CA HIS A 370 7.17 0.90 -0.02
C HIS A 370 5.83 0.16 -0.24
N HIS A 371 5.70 -0.65 -1.29
CA HIS A 371 4.53 -1.47 -1.57
C HIS A 371 4.55 -2.76 -0.75
N MET A 372 4.19 -2.65 0.53
CA MET A 372 4.12 -3.79 1.45
C MET A 372 2.72 -4.40 1.48
N VAL A 373 2.61 -5.70 1.76
CA VAL A 373 1.33 -6.43 1.77
C VAL A 373 0.46 -6.02 2.97
N ALA A 374 1.06 -5.79 4.13
CA ALA A 374 0.37 -5.37 5.35
C ALA A 374 -0.48 -4.10 5.17
N ASP A 375 -0.04 -3.18 4.30
CA ASP A 375 -0.77 -1.95 3.99
C ASP A 375 -1.92 -2.17 2.99
N LYS A 376 -1.91 -3.26 2.23
CA LYS A 376 -2.88 -3.57 1.18
C LYS A 376 -4.00 -4.51 1.60
N MET A 377 -3.72 -5.43 2.52
CA MET A 377 -4.74 -6.36 3.00
C MET A 377 -5.90 -5.59 3.65
N HIS A 378 -7.11 -5.82 3.14
CA HIS A 378 -8.32 -5.17 3.61
C HIS A 378 -9.51 -6.10 3.43
N ALA A 379 -10.29 -6.28 4.49
CA ALA A 379 -11.49 -7.09 4.49
C ALA A 379 -12.58 -6.39 5.30
N ARG A 380 -13.83 -6.50 4.82
CA ARG A 380 -15.01 -5.93 5.47
C ARG A 380 -16.09 -6.99 5.54
N ALA A 381 -16.56 -7.28 6.75
CA ALA A 381 -17.76 -8.09 6.96
C ALA A 381 -19.01 -7.20 7.01
N ARG A 382 -19.14 -6.40 8.07
CA ARG A 382 -20.12 -5.32 8.21
C ARG A 382 -19.39 -4.11 8.78
N GLY A 383 -19.85 -2.92 8.44
CA GLY A 383 -19.18 -1.68 8.82
C GLY A 383 -20.11 -0.49 8.70
N PRO A 384 -19.60 0.72 8.98
CA PRO A 384 -20.38 1.94 8.88
C PRO A 384 -20.89 2.15 7.45
N VAL A 385 -22.04 2.81 7.35
CA VAL A 385 -22.68 3.18 6.09
C VAL A 385 -22.74 4.69 5.97
N GLN A 386 -22.69 5.18 4.74
CA GLN A 386 -22.90 6.60 4.46
C GLN A 386 -24.35 6.97 4.76
N LEU A 387 -24.58 8.08 5.45
CA LEU A 387 -25.92 8.49 5.88
C LEU A 387 -26.88 8.74 4.71
N LEU A 388 -26.38 9.34 3.62
CA LEU A 388 -27.21 9.70 2.45
C LEU A 388 -27.70 8.46 1.70
N THR A 389 -26.79 7.57 1.30
CA THR A 389 -27.09 6.42 0.43
C THR A 389 -27.33 5.13 1.19
N ARG A 390 -26.98 5.09 2.49
CA ARG A 390 -26.95 3.88 3.33
C ARG A 390 -26.06 2.75 2.78
N GLN A 391 -25.16 3.09 1.86
CA GLN A 391 -24.19 2.16 1.30
C GLN A 391 -22.93 2.09 2.16
N PRO A 392 -22.14 1.00 2.05
CA PRO A 392 -20.80 0.93 2.60
C PRO A 392 -19.96 2.19 2.35
N THR A 393 -19.28 2.66 3.38
CA THR A 393 -18.26 3.72 3.26
C THR A 393 -17.14 3.35 2.27
N GLU A 394 -16.44 4.34 1.74
CA GLU A 394 -15.26 4.14 0.91
C GLU A 394 -13.95 4.18 1.73
N GLY A 395 -13.01 3.31 1.36
CA GLY A 395 -11.63 3.30 1.86
C GLY A 395 -11.39 2.56 3.18
N ARG A 396 -10.22 1.89 3.28
CA ARG A 396 -9.80 1.10 4.46
C ARG A 396 -9.84 1.89 5.77
N ALA A 397 -9.43 3.16 5.74
CA ALA A 397 -9.38 4.01 6.94
C ALA A 397 -10.76 4.25 7.60
N ARG A 398 -11.86 4.06 6.85
CA ARG A 398 -13.25 4.18 7.32
C ARG A 398 -13.98 2.84 7.32
N GLU A 399 -13.23 1.74 7.36
CA GLU A 399 -13.77 0.37 7.26
C GLU A 399 -14.64 0.17 6.02
N GLY A 400 -14.24 0.82 4.93
CA GLY A 400 -15.01 0.86 3.69
C GLY A 400 -15.09 -0.48 2.96
N GLY A 401 -16.09 -0.65 2.09
CA GLY A 401 -16.20 -1.83 1.23
C GLY A 401 -15.37 -1.70 -0.06
N LEU A 402 -15.21 -2.80 -0.79
CA LEU A 402 -14.82 -2.73 -2.20
C LEU A 402 -16.03 -2.27 -3.01
N ARG A 403 -15.80 -1.43 -4.01
CA ARG A 403 -16.84 -1.00 -4.94
C ARG A 403 -17.08 -2.10 -5.96
N PHE A 404 -18.35 -2.46 -6.13
CA PHE A 404 -18.81 -3.33 -7.20
C PHE A 404 -19.36 -2.45 -8.32
N GLY A 405 -18.64 -2.36 -9.43
CA GLY A 405 -18.93 -1.46 -10.54
C GLY A 405 -19.76 -2.11 -11.63
N GLU A 406 -19.89 -1.37 -12.74
CA GLU A 406 -20.60 -1.84 -13.93
C GLU A 406 -19.88 -3.01 -14.61
N MET A 407 -18.55 -3.00 -14.66
CA MET A 407 -17.77 -4.08 -15.27
C MET A 407 -17.91 -5.39 -14.49
N GLU A 408 -17.89 -5.33 -13.15
CA GLU A 408 -18.10 -6.51 -12.31
C GLU A 408 -19.53 -7.04 -12.43
N ARG A 409 -20.52 -6.15 -12.54
CA ARG A 409 -21.92 -6.49 -12.84
C ARG A 409 -22.02 -7.24 -14.16
N ASP A 410 -21.43 -6.69 -15.21
CA ASP A 410 -21.51 -7.24 -16.56
C ASP A 410 -20.82 -8.60 -16.66
N THR A 411 -19.75 -8.81 -15.88
CA THR A 411 -19.11 -10.13 -15.73
C THR A 411 -20.08 -11.17 -15.16
N LEU A 412 -20.85 -10.84 -14.12
CA LEU A 412 -21.85 -11.76 -13.55
C LEU A 412 -23.02 -12.02 -14.51
N ILE A 413 -23.41 -11.00 -15.29
CA ILE A 413 -24.43 -11.14 -16.34
C ILE A 413 -23.93 -12.09 -17.43
N GLY A 414 -22.67 -11.95 -17.87
CA GLY A 414 -22.04 -12.83 -18.86
C GLY A 414 -21.97 -14.29 -18.41
N HIS A 415 -21.75 -14.53 -17.11
CA HIS A 415 -21.82 -15.87 -16.53
C HIS A 415 -23.26 -16.39 -16.33
N GLY A 416 -24.29 -15.56 -16.49
CA GLY A 416 -25.68 -15.93 -16.20
C GLY A 416 -26.00 -16.09 -14.72
N ALA A 417 -25.16 -15.55 -13.82
CA ALA A 417 -25.27 -15.76 -12.37
C ALA A 417 -26.28 -14.78 -11.72
N SER A 418 -27.55 -14.86 -12.12
CA SER A 418 -28.62 -13.93 -11.71
C SER A 418 -28.86 -13.87 -10.19
N ALA A 419 -28.81 -15.01 -9.51
CA ALA A 419 -28.97 -15.09 -8.06
C ALA A 419 -27.83 -14.37 -7.32
N LEU A 420 -26.58 -14.59 -7.75
CA LEU A 420 -25.40 -13.95 -7.19
C LEU A 420 -25.40 -12.44 -7.46
N LEU A 421 -25.85 -12.02 -8.65
CA LEU A 421 -26.00 -10.63 -8.99
C LEU A 421 -26.97 -9.91 -8.04
N ARG A 422 -28.13 -10.52 -7.79
CA ARG A 422 -29.13 -9.99 -6.82
C ARG A 422 -28.56 -9.94 -5.41
N GLU A 423 -27.82 -10.96 -4.99
CA GLU A 423 -27.20 -11.00 -3.66
C GLU A 423 -26.18 -9.88 -3.47
N ARG A 424 -25.27 -9.69 -4.44
CA ARG A 424 -24.19 -8.70 -4.35
C ARG A 424 -24.69 -7.27 -4.48
N MET A 425 -25.62 -7.00 -5.39
CA MET A 425 -26.11 -5.64 -5.65
C MET A 425 -27.20 -5.17 -4.67
N LEU A 426 -27.99 -6.09 -4.10
CA LEU A 426 -29.14 -5.72 -3.26
C LEU A 426 -29.01 -6.24 -1.82
N GLU A 427 -28.86 -7.55 -1.62
CA GLU A 427 -28.89 -8.15 -0.28
C GLU A 427 -27.68 -7.76 0.58
N SER A 428 -26.49 -7.66 -0.04
CA SER A 428 -25.23 -7.37 0.64
C SER A 428 -24.89 -5.87 0.76
N SER A 429 -25.74 -4.99 0.23
CA SER A 429 -25.50 -3.53 0.17
C SER A 429 -26.55 -2.77 0.99
N ASP A 430 -27.64 -2.32 0.34
CA ASP A 430 -28.54 -1.29 0.85
C ASP A 430 -30.02 -1.70 0.74
N LYS A 431 -30.31 -2.99 0.96
CA LYS A 431 -31.67 -3.53 1.00
C LYS A 431 -32.58 -2.72 1.93
N THR A 432 -33.65 -2.17 1.37
CA THR A 432 -34.67 -1.41 2.10
C THR A 432 -36.07 -1.86 1.68
N VAL A 433 -36.99 -1.88 2.63
CA VAL A 433 -38.42 -2.07 2.34
C VAL A 433 -39.07 -0.70 2.22
N ILE A 434 -39.68 -0.43 1.08
CA ILE A 434 -40.53 0.75 0.84
C ILE A 434 -42.00 0.34 0.84
N TYR A 435 -42.89 1.26 1.17
CA TYR A 435 -44.33 1.02 1.11
C TYR A 435 -44.91 1.79 -0.07
N VAL A 436 -45.57 1.10 -0.99
CA VAL A 436 -46.07 1.69 -2.24
C VAL A 436 -47.59 1.58 -2.27
N CYS A 437 -48.25 2.70 -2.59
CA CYS A 437 -49.72 2.74 -2.61
C CYS A 437 -50.24 2.14 -3.92
N GLU A 438 -51.20 1.23 -3.83
CA GLU A 438 -51.82 0.59 -4.98
C GLU A 438 -52.49 1.60 -5.93
N LEU A 439 -53.13 2.63 -5.37
CA LEU A 439 -53.93 3.59 -6.14
C LEU A 439 -53.09 4.66 -6.85
N CYS A 440 -52.02 5.18 -6.23
CA CYS A 440 -51.21 6.26 -6.82
C CYS A 440 -49.80 5.87 -7.25
N GLY A 441 -49.29 4.71 -6.83
CA GLY A 441 -47.93 4.25 -7.13
C GLY A 441 -46.82 5.07 -6.44
N PHE A 442 -47.17 5.86 -5.41
CA PHE A 442 -46.20 6.66 -4.65
C PHE A 442 -45.77 5.96 -3.36
N ILE A 443 -44.59 6.35 -2.89
CA ILE A 443 -44.02 5.86 -1.64
C ILE A 443 -44.78 6.50 -0.46
N GLY A 444 -45.38 5.65 0.37
CA GLY A 444 -45.95 6.02 1.67
C GLY A 444 -44.97 5.76 2.81
N TRP A 445 -45.41 6.05 4.03
CA TRP A 445 -44.65 5.77 5.25
C TRP A 445 -45.54 5.13 6.31
N PHE A 446 -44.89 4.52 7.29
CA PHE A 446 -45.57 3.99 8.48
C PHE A 446 -45.59 5.05 9.58
N ASN A 447 -46.79 5.46 10.00
CA ASN A 447 -46.97 6.40 11.10
C ASN A 447 -47.01 5.65 12.43
N ARG A 448 -45.88 5.64 13.15
CA ARG A 448 -45.73 4.91 14.43
C ARG A 448 -46.66 5.40 15.54
N ARG A 449 -47.14 6.66 15.52
CA ARG A 449 -48.03 7.18 16.57
C ARG A 449 -49.43 6.59 16.48
N LYS A 450 -49.94 6.42 15.25
CA LYS A 450 -51.26 5.87 14.99
C LYS A 450 -51.24 4.37 14.64
N ASN A 451 -50.06 3.80 14.41
CA ASN A 451 -49.86 2.44 13.90
C ASN A 451 -50.57 2.17 12.56
N VAL A 452 -50.64 3.17 11.66
CA VAL A 452 -51.26 3.05 10.34
C VAL A 452 -50.26 3.42 9.25
N TYR A 453 -50.43 2.83 8.06
CA TYR A 453 -49.69 3.20 6.87
C TYR A 453 -50.39 4.37 6.19
N GLU A 454 -49.67 5.47 6.00
CA GLU A 454 -50.21 6.71 5.44
C GLU A 454 -49.58 6.98 4.06
N CYS A 455 -50.43 7.21 3.07
CA CYS A 455 -50.04 7.66 1.75
C CYS A 455 -50.12 9.19 1.65
N PRO A 456 -49.18 9.89 0.98
CA PRO A 456 -49.21 11.36 0.88
C PRO A 456 -50.48 11.93 0.25
N ILE A 457 -51.08 11.23 -0.72
CA ILE A 457 -52.29 11.69 -1.44
C ILE A 457 -53.57 11.15 -0.80
N HIS A 458 -53.63 9.84 -0.56
CA HIS A 458 -54.86 9.15 -0.14
C HIS A 458 -55.01 9.01 1.38
N GLY A 459 -54.01 9.41 2.17
CA GLY A 459 -54.01 9.25 3.62
C GLY A 459 -54.22 7.78 4.01
N ASP A 460 -55.14 7.53 4.93
CA ASP A 460 -55.52 6.20 5.43
C ASP A 460 -56.34 5.38 4.43
N LYS A 461 -56.89 5.99 3.36
CA LYS A 461 -57.69 5.29 2.35
C LYS A 461 -56.83 4.52 1.34
N GLY A 462 -55.53 4.81 1.28
CA GLY A 462 -54.60 4.15 0.38
C GLY A 462 -54.10 2.83 0.95
N VAL A 463 -54.31 1.73 0.24
CA VAL A 463 -53.69 0.44 0.58
C VAL A 463 -52.21 0.47 0.19
N LEU A 464 -51.34 0.19 1.15
CA LEU A 464 -49.87 0.26 1.02
C LEU A 464 -49.26 -1.13 1.11
N HIS A 465 -48.46 -1.50 0.11
CA HIS A 465 -47.78 -2.81 0.06
C HIS A 465 -46.27 -2.66 0.27
N PRO A 466 -45.63 -3.58 1.01
CA PRO A 466 -44.18 -3.58 1.19
C PRO A 466 -43.48 -4.13 -0.05
N VAL A 467 -42.53 -3.37 -0.59
CA VAL A 467 -41.69 -3.75 -1.74
C VAL A 467 -40.22 -3.66 -1.34
N VAL A 468 -39.45 -4.69 -1.66
CA VAL A 468 -37.99 -4.72 -1.39
C VAL A 468 -37.25 -4.08 -2.55
N VAL A 469 -36.50 -3.01 -2.27
CA VAL A 469 -35.69 -2.29 -3.26
C VAL A 469 -34.34 -1.89 -2.65
N PRO A 470 -33.32 -1.56 -3.47
CA PRO A 470 -32.15 -0.84 -2.98
C PRO A 470 -32.54 0.56 -2.48
N TYR A 471 -31.92 1.02 -1.40
CA TYR A 471 -32.14 2.38 -0.90
C TYR A 471 -31.76 3.44 -1.94
N ALA A 472 -30.70 3.20 -2.72
CA ALA A 472 -30.31 4.08 -3.82
C ALA A 472 -31.44 4.31 -4.83
N PHE A 473 -32.26 3.28 -5.11
CA PHE A 473 -33.42 3.43 -5.98
C PHE A 473 -34.51 4.30 -5.35
N LYS A 474 -34.76 4.14 -4.04
CA LYS A 474 -35.67 5.05 -3.31
C LYS A 474 -35.19 6.50 -3.40
N LEU A 475 -33.90 6.74 -3.23
CA LEU A 475 -33.31 8.08 -3.31
C LEU A 475 -33.52 8.68 -4.71
N LEU A 476 -33.24 7.91 -5.76
CA LEU A 476 -33.49 8.32 -7.15
C LEU A 476 -34.94 8.74 -7.39
N LEU A 477 -35.91 7.98 -6.87
CA LEU A 477 -37.33 8.32 -7.01
C LEU A 477 -37.65 9.68 -6.34
N GLN A 478 -37.07 9.95 -5.17
CA GLN A 478 -37.28 11.22 -4.46
C GLN A 478 -36.60 12.39 -5.19
N GLU A 479 -35.42 12.18 -5.76
CA GLU A 479 -34.73 13.18 -6.59
C GLU A 479 -35.55 13.51 -7.84
N MET A 480 -36.11 12.50 -8.53
CA MET A 480 -37.03 12.70 -9.65
C MET A 480 -38.29 13.49 -9.25
N MET A 481 -38.90 13.16 -8.11
CA MET A 481 -40.06 13.88 -7.57
C MET A 481 -39.74 15.36 -7.27
N SER A 482 -38.53 15.65 -6.78
CA SER A 482 -38.10 17.04 -6.53
C SER A 482 -37.96 17.88 -7.80
N MET A 483 -37.70 17.24 -8.95
CA MET A 483 -37.67 17.89 -10.27
C MET A 483 -39.06 18.05 -10.89
N GLY A 484 -40.13 17.65 -10.19
CA GLY A 484 -41.50 17.68 -10.71
C GLY A 484 -41.87 16.49 -11.61
N VAL A 485 -40.99 15.48 -11.71
CA VAL A 485 -41.30 14.23 -12.42
C VAL A 485 -42.11 13.32 -11.49
N LYS A 486 -43.18 12.71 -12.01
CA LYS A 486 -44.05 11.79 -11.25
C LYS A 486 -43.72 10.33 -11.57
N PRO A 487 -42.78 9.68 -10.86
CA PRO A 487 -42.52 8.25 -11.05
C PRO A 487 -43.62 7.44 -10.35
N ARG A 488 -44.50 6.79 -11.14
CA ARG A 488 -45.52 5.88 -10.60
C ARG A 488 -44.98 4.46 -10.61
N LEU A 489 -44.96 3.80 -9.46
CA LEU A 489 -44.65 2.38 -9.34
C LEU A 489 -45.92 1.56 -9.53
N ILE A 490 -45.91 0.65 -10.51
CA ILE A 490 -47.01 -0.28 -10.77
C ILE A 490 -46.74 -1.55 -9.96
N LEU A 491 -47.69 -1.94 -9.13
CA LEU A 491 -47.59 -3.15 -8.31
C LEU A 491 -48.15 -4.35 -9.08
N GLU A 492 -47.46 -5.48 -8.97
CA GLU A 492 -47.88 -6.76 -9.54
C GLU A 492 -47.75 -7.87 -8.50
N ASP A 493 -48.51 -8.95 -8.70
CA ASP A 493 -48.46 -10.11 -7.82
C ASP A 493 -47.15 -10.88 -8.02
N LYS A 494 -46.49 -11.18 -6.90
CA LYS A 494 -45.19 -11.83 -6.82
C LYS A 494 -45.15 -13.18 -7.55
N PHE A 495 -46.27 -13.91 -7.56
CA PHE A 495 -46.34 -15.26 -8.14
C PHE A 495 -46.70 -15.26 -9.62
N LYS A 496 -47.43 -14.24 -10.13
CA LYS A 496 -47.77 -14.13 -11.56
C LYS A 496 -46.57 -13.76 -12.42
N ALA A 497 -45.72 -12.84 -11.94
CA ALA A 497 -44.53 -12.39 -12.67
C ALA A 497 -43.49 -13.52 -12.91
N LEU A 498 -43.40 -14.51 -12.02
CA LEU A 498 -42.47 -15.65 -12.15
C LEU A 498 -42.90 -16.67 -13.21
N THR A 499 -44.19 -16.74 -13.54
CA THR A 499 -44.73 -17.68 -14.53
C THR A 499 -44.66 -17.18 -15.97
N GLU A 500 -44.63 -15.87 -16.20
CA GLU A 500 -44.56 -15.29 -17.55
C GLU A 500 -43.12 -15.17 -18.07
N GLY A 501 -42.12 -15.01 -17.19
CA GLY A 501 -40.70 -14.95 -17.56
C GLY A 501 -40.05 -16.29 -17.97
N LYS A 502 -40.85 -17.35 -18.17
CA LYS A 502 -40.42 -18.67 -18.67
C LYS A 502 -40.88 -18.96 -20.12
N LYS A 503 -41.40 -17.96 -20.83
CA LYS A 503 -41.72 -18.07 -22.27
C LYS A 503 -40.61 -17.52 -23.14
#